data_AF-A0A3R9B0T1-F1
#
_entry.id   AF-A0A3R9B0T1-F1
#
_cell.length_a   1.000
_cell.length_b   1.000
_cell.length_c   1.000
_cell.angle_alpha   90.00
_cell.angle_beta   90.00
_cell.angle_gamma   90.00
#
_symmetry.space_group_name_H-M   'P 1'
#
loop_
_entity.id
_entity.type
_entity.pdbx_description
1 polymer ?
#
loop_
_entity_poly.entity_id
_entity_poly.type
_entity_poly.pdbx_seq_one_letter_code
_entity_poly.pdbx_strand_id
1 'polypeptide(L)' 'MIEEPRYGARKERDDTWTIFDRRTGEIAERSGLIMARLNKNVVLGLVQILEQIEDAPKRIH' A
#
# COMPACT_ATOMS: atom_id res chain seq x y z
N MET A 1 -1.26 -19.26 -10.46
CA MET A 1 -2.00 -17.98 -10.48
C MET A 1 -1.03 -16.93 -9.97
N ILE A 2 -0.77 -15.87 -10.74
CA ILE A 2 -0.08 -14.70 -10.19
C ILE A 2 -1.20 -13.91 -9.52
N GLU A 3 -1.25 -13.90 -8.19
CA GLU A 3 -2.15 -12.99 -7.48
C GLU A 3 -1.72 -11.56 -7.80
N GLU A 4 -2.68 -10.71 -8.19
CA GLU A 4 -2.39 -9.30 -8.41
C GLU A 4 -1.98 -8.66 -7.07
N PRO A 5 -0.91 -7.83 -7.05
CA PRO A 5 -0.49 -7.13 -5.84
C PRO A 5 -1.64 -6.34 -5.26
N ARG A 6 -1.90 -6.48 -3.96
CA ARG A 6 -3.04 -5.85 -3.28
C ARG A 6 -2.91 -4.34 -3.26
N TYR A 7 -1.70 -3.84 -3.12
CA TYR A 7 -1.40 -2.43 -2.95
C TYR A 7 -0.88 -1.80 -4.24
N GLY A 8 -1.46 -0.66 -4.57
CA GLY A 8 -1.01 0.22 -5.65
C GLY A 8 -0.48 1.53 -5.11
N ALA A 9 0.29 2.25 -5.93
CA ALA A 9 0.68 3.62 -5.66
C ALA A 9 0.20 4.52 -6.80
N ARG A 10 -0.41 5.66 -6.46
CA ARG A 10 -0.85 6.68 -7.42
C ARG A 10 -0.14 7.99 -7.12
N LYS A 11 0.34 8.66 -8.17
CA LYS A 11 0.87 10.02 -8.08
C LYS A 11 -0.28 11.02 -8.07
N GLU A 12 -0.28 11.91 -7.10
CA GLU A 12 -1.25 12.98 -6.93
C GLU A 12 -0.81 14.27 -7.64
N ARG A 13 -1.71 15.27 -7.72
CA ARG A 13 -1.44 16.55 -8.40
C ARG A 13 -0.37 17.40 -7.71
N ASP A 14 -0.15 17.22 -6.42
CA ASP A 14 0.86 17.93 -5.62
C ASP A 14 2.23 17.22 -5.65
N ASP A 15 2.48 16.36 -6.63
CA ASP A 15 3.67 15.53 -6.80
C ASP A 15 3.93 14.52 -5.67
N THR A 16 3.00 14.39 -4.73
CA THR A 16 3.05 13.34 -3.71
C THR A 16 2.46 12.02 -4.21
N TRP A 17 2.63 10.97 -3.43
CA TRP A 17 2.11 9.64 -3.72
C TRP A 17 1.19 9.15 -2.63
N THR A 18 0.15 8.43 -3.05
CA THR A 18 -0.82 7.76 -2.18
C THR A 18 -0.76 6.26 -2.44
N ILE A 19 -0.68 5.46 -1.38
CA ILE A 19 -0.85 4.00 -1.47
C ILE A 19 -2.33 3.70 -1.30
N PHE A 20 -2.88 2.86 -2.17
CA PHE A 20 -4.28 2.46 -2.14
C PHE A 20 -4.40 0.94 -2.23
N ASP A 21 -5.46 0.39 -1.63
CA ASP A 21 -5.83 -1.01 -1.80
C ASP A 21 -6.54 -1.15 -3.15
N ARG A 22 -6.01 -1.98 -4.06
CA ARG A 22 -6.58 -2.20 -5.38
C ARG A 22 -7.92 -2.94 -5.33
N ARG A 23 -8.18 -3.70 -4.26
CA ARG A 23 -9.44 -4.44 -4.08
C ARG A 23 -10.59 -3.51 -3.74
N THR A 24 -10.33 -2.45 -2.97
CA THR A 24 -11.38 -1.51 -2.50
C THR A 24 -11.34 -0.16 -3.22
N GLY A 25 -10.19 0.23 -3.76
CA GLY A 25 -9.93 1.57 -4.30
C GLY A 25 -9.65 2.63 -3.23
N GLU A 26 -9.68 2.26 -1.95
CA GLU A 26 -9.50 3.18 -0.83
C GLU A 26 -8.01 3.41 -0.51
N ILE A 27 -7.72 4.53 0.16
CA ILE A 27 -6.38 4.82 0.66
C ILE A 27 -6.01 3.76 1.69
N ALA A 28 -4.82 3.19 1.56
CA ALA A 28 -4.33 2.22 2.53
C ALA A 28 -4.17 2.90 3.90
N GLU A 29 -4.82 2.34 4.90
CA GLU A 29 -4.64 2.69 6.30
C GLU A 29 -4.06 1.50 7.05
N ARG A 30 -3.09 1.76 7.93
CA ARG A 30 -2.57 0.73 8.81
C ARG A 30 -2.21 1.29 10.17
N SER A 31 -2.73 0.67 11.23
CA SER A 31 -2.47 1.08 12.61
C SER A 31 -2.75 2.58 12.84
N GLY A 32 -3.79 3.12 12.21
CA GLY A 32 -4.15 4.54 12.26
C GLY A 32 -3.30 5.47 11.38
N LEU A 33 -2.33 4.94 10.63
CA LEU A 33 -1.54 5.72 9.68
C LEU A 33 -2.14 5.66 8.27
N ILE A 34 -2.55 6.82 7.77
CA ILE A 34 -3.04 7.01 6.41
C ILE A 34 -1.83 7.14 5.46
N MET A 35 -1.76 6.29 4.44
CA MET A 35 -0.64 6.23 3.49
C MET A 35 -0.79 7.22 2.33
N ALA A 36 -0.89 8.51 2.67
CA ALA A 36 -1.05 9.60 1.71
C ALA A 36 0.09 10.62 1.80
N ARG A 37 0.23 11.43 0.75
CA ARG A 37 1.21 12.54 0.67
C ARG A 37 2.67 12.11 0.86
N LEU A 38 3.01 10.92 0.38
CA LEU A 38 4.34 10.32 0.50
C LEU A 38 5.26 10.83 -0.61
N ASN A 39 6.57 10.86 -0.34
CA ASN A 39 7.54 11.03 -1.40
C ASN A 39 7.77 9.71 -2.18
N LYS A 40 8.28 9.82 -3.41
CA LYS A 40 8.48 8.66 -4.32
C LYS A 40 9.41 7.58 -3.74
N ASN A 41 10.44 7.96 -2.98
CA ASN A 41 11.39 6.98 -2.44
C ASN A 41 10.75 6.15 -1.32
N VAL A 42 9.92 6.78 -0.50
CA VAL A 42 9.17 6.14 0.58
C VAL A 42 8.07 5.23 0.04
N VAL A 43 7.33 5.66 -0.98
CA VAL A 43 6.18 4.88 -1.49
C VAL A 43 6.59 3.51 -2.03
N LEU A 44 7.73 3.42 -2.73
CA LEU A 44 8.21 2.15 -3.30
C LEU A 44 8.54 1.12 -2.21
N GLY A 45 9.24 1.54 -1.15
CA GLY A 45 9.57 0.66 -0.04
C GLY A 45 8.34 0.25 0.77
N LEU A 46 7.41 1.18 1.01
CA LEU A 46 6.19 0.88 1.76
C LEU A 46 5.26 -0.09 1.03
N VAL A 47 5.09 0.04 -0.30
CA VAL A 47 4.31 -0.93 -1.08
C VAL A 47 4.88 -2.34 -0.91
N GLN A 48 6.20 -2.51 -1.05
CA GLN A 48 6.83 -3.82 -0.88
C GLN A 48 6.61 -4.42 0.53
N ILE A 49 6.74 -3.60 1.57
CA ILE A 49 6.50 -4.04 2.96
C ILE A 49 5.03 -4.44 3.15
N LEU A 50 4.10 -3.68 2.58
CA LEU A 50 2.67 -3.98 2.68
C LEU A 50 2.31 -5.30 1.98
N GLU A 51 2.85 -5.56 0.78
CA GLU A 51 2.66 -6.84 0.09
C GLU A 51 3.26 -8.00 0.88
N GLN A 52 4.50 -7.87 1.38
CA GLN A 52 5.14 -8.93 2.17
C GLN A 52 4.33 -9.31 3.41
N ILE A 53 3.60 -8.36 3.98
CA ILE A 53 2.75 -8.60 5.15
C ILE A 53 1.43 -9.26 4.72
N GLU A 54 0.83 -8.87 3.60
CA GLU A 54 -0.36 -9.54 3.08
C GLU A 54 -0.07 -11.00 2.72
N ASP A 55 1.09 -11.26 2.12
CA ASP A 55 1.57 -12.61 1.76
C ASP A 55 1.99 -13.45 2.97
N ALA A 56 2.25 -12.80 4.11
CA ALA A 56 2.65 -13.52 5.31
C ALA A 56 1.48 -14.39 5.83
N PRO A 57 1.75 -15.64 6.28
CA PRO A 57 0.73 -16.48 6.88
C PRO A 57 0.04 -15.76 8.04
N LYS A 58 -1.25 -15.47 7.89
CA LYS A 58 -2.06 -14.83 8.93
C LYS A 58 -2.16 -15.81 10.10
N ARG A 59 -1.42 -15.56 11.18
CA ARG A 59 -1.48 -16.37 12.40
C ARG A 59 -2.86 -16.21 13.01
N ILE A 60 -3.70 -17.23 12.86
CA ILE A 60 -4.99 -17.34 13.54
C ILE A 60 -4.66 -17.66 15.00
N HIS A 61 -4.95 -16.74 15.92
CA HIS A 61 -4.96 -16.99 17.36
C HIS A 61 -6.40 -17.04 17.84
#